data_AF-A0A934RDG1-F1
#
_entry.id   AF-A0A934RDG1-F1
#
_cell.length_a   1.000
_cell.length_b   1.000
_cell.length_c   1.000
_cell.angle_alpha   90.00
_cell.angle_beta   90.00
_cell.angle_gamma   90.00
#
_symmetry.space_group_name_H-M   'P 1'
#
loop_
_entity.id
_entity.type
_entity.pdbx_description
1 polymer ?
#
loop_
_entity_poly.entity_id
_entity_poly.type
_entity_poly.pdbx_seq_one_letter_code
_entity_poly.pdbx_strand_id
1 'polypeptide(L)'
;MKALLVTVLIGSLVSLDALAAEFRHIGDFIIRSRVKVSAGQTIPTTIKPLRLSAFTDGISVRISTEGVVDQASEYQIYRSDGIGRQRSSGGALEVVPGVQATSKKGGVFRQLRLTADTLTITTFPGVSNQTIITYAVVAPPPKAVPAPKPTEPDPTAKLAP
;
A
#
# COMPACT_ATOMS: atom_id res chain seq x y z
N MET A 1 69.45 4.55 15.98
CA MET A 1 68.36 3.83 15.28
C MET A 1 67.05 4.43 15.76
N LYS A 2 66.37 5.21 14.91
CA LYS A 2 65.09 5.89 15.22
C LYS A 2 63.95 4.98 14.77
N ALA A 3 63.11 4.53 15.70
CA ALA A 3 61.89 3.80 15.38
C ALA A 3 60.78 4.83 15.06
N LEU A 4 60.32 4.82 13.81
CA LEU A 4 59.21 5.62 13.32
C LEU A 4 57.91 4.86 13.60
N LEU A 5 57.09 5.37 14.50
CA LEU A 5 55.75 4.85 14.79
C LEU A 5 54.81 5.34 13.67
N VAL A 6 54.32 4.43 12.83
CA VAL A 6 53.27 4.73 11.84
C VAL A 6 51.97 4.13 12.36
N THR A 7 51.14 4.96 12.98
CA THR A 7 49.77 4.58 13.36
C THR A 7 48.87 4.81 12.16
N VAL A 8 48.47 3.73 11.48
CA VAL A 8 47.46 3.75 10.43
C VAL A 8 46.09 3.84 11.09
N LEU A 9 45.45 5.00 11.01
CA LEU A 9 44.05 5.18 11.39
C LEU A 9 43.18 4.67 10.23
N ILE A 10 42.74 3.42 10.31
CA ILE A 10 41.75 2.87 9.37
C ILE A 10 40.41 3.50 9.72
N GLY A 11 40.08 4.61 9.04
CA GLY A 11 38.74 5.18 9.05
C GLY A 11 37.79 4.18 8.39
N SER A 12 36.96 3.53 9.20
CA SER A 12 35.81 2.77 8.73
C SER A 12 34.84 3.72 8.04
N LEU A 13 34.87 3.74 6.71
CA LEU A 13 33.79 4.22 5.85
C LEU A 13 32.58 3.33 6.10
N VAL A 14 31.83 3.63 7.16
CA VAL A 14 30.47 3.14 7.32
C VAL A 14 29.71 3.74 6.15
N SER A 15 29.45 2.91 5.13
CA SER A 15 28.60 3.28 4.01
C SER A 15 27.20 3.46 4.58
N LEU A 16 26.88 4.69 4.99
CA LEU A 16 25.50 5.15 5.13
C LEU A 16 24.96 5.30 3.71
N ASP A 17 24.67 4.17 3.05
CA ASP A 17 23.60 4.13 2.07
C ASP A 17 22.29 4.29 2.86
N ALA A 18 22.04 5.54 3.27
CA ALA A 18 20.69 6.04 3.37
C ALA A 18 20.13 6.06 1.95
N LEU A 19 19.85 4.88 1.40
CA LEU A 19 18.91 4.70 0.31
C LEU A 19 17.62 5.32 0.84
N ALA A 20 17.33 6.54 0.41
CA ALA A 20 15.96 7.03 0.39
C ALA A 20 15.22 6.05 -0.52
N ALA A 21 14.74 4.96 0.07
CA ALA A 21 14.14 3.88 -0.66
C ALA A 21 12.86 4.44 -1.29
N GLU A 22 12.93 4.65 -2.61
CA GLU A 22 11.80 5.16 -3.36
C GLU A 22 10.64 4.19 -3.21
N PHE A 23 9.47 4.70 -2.83
CA PHE A 23 8.27 3.89 -2.69
C PHE A 23 7.86 3.34 -4.06
N ARG A 24 8.03 2.04 -4.25
CA ARG A 24 7.66 1.34 -5.49
C ARG A 24 6.20 0.92 -5.45
N HIS A 25 5.48 1.10 -6.54
CA HIS A 25 4.11 0.59 -6.67
C HIS A 25 4.09 -0.94 -6.65
N ILE A 26 3.15 -1.52 -5.92
CA ILE A 26 3.01 -2.98 -5.77
C ILE A 26 1.62 -3.50 -6.11
N GLY A 27 0.64 -2.62 -6.28
CA GLY A 27 -0.69 -3.05 -6.73
C GLY A 27 -1.76 -2.02 -6.47
N ASP A 28 -2.84 -2.15 -7.24
CA ASP A 28 -4.08 -1.43 -7.02
C ASP A 28 -5.16 -2.38 -6.51
N PHE A 29 -5.99 -1.88 -5.61
CA PHE A 29 -7.05 -2.64 -4.96
C PHE A 29 -8.35 -1.84 -4.99
N ILE A 30 -9.49 -2.49 -5.21
CA ILE A 30 -10.81 -1.87 -5.07
C ILE A 30 -11.43 -2.34 -3.77
N ILE A 31 -11.89 -1.40 -2.94
CA ILE A 31 -12.62 -1.75 -1.72
C ILE A 31 -13.91 -2.48 -2.09
N ARG A 32 -14.04 -3.71 -1.60
CA ARG A 32 -15.19 -4.58 -1.85
C ARG A 32 -16.17 -4.58 -0.69
N SER A 33 -15.68 -4.50 0.54
CA SER A 33 -16.54 -4.44 1.71
C SER A 33 -15.91 -3.64 2.85
N ARG A 34 -16.79 -3.09 3.68
CA ARG A 34 -16.43 -2.46 4.94
C ARG A 34 -17.43 -2.88 5.99
N VAL A 35 -16.94 -3.36 7.12
CA VAL A 35 -17.78 -3.77 8.25
C VAL A 35 -17.34 -3.06 9.51
N LYS A 36 -18.31 -2.69 10.34
CA LYS A 36 -18.09 -2.24 11.71
C LYS A 36 -18.40 -3.40 12.63
N VAL A 37 -17.50 -3.71 13.55
CA VAL A 37 -17.70 -4.70 14.60
C VAL A 37 -17.84 -3.97 15.92
N SER A 38 -18.95 -4.18 16.62
CA SER A 38 -19.23 -3.56 17.92
C SER A 38 -20.09 -4.50 18.76
N ALA A 39 -19.74 -4.69 20.03
CA ALA A 39 -20.50 -5.55 20.95
C ALA A 39 -20.86 -6.93 20.38
N GLY A 40 -19.93 -7.56 19.65
CA GLY A 40 -20.13 -8.87 19.02
C GLY A 40 -20.98 -8.86 17.73
N GLN A 41 -21.54 -7.71 17.35
CA GLN A 41 -22.32 -7.55 16.12
C GLN A 41 -21.43 -7.08 14.97
N THR A 42 -21.71 -7.58 13.77
CA THR A 42 -21.09 -7.14 12.52
C THR A 42 -22.10 -6.35 11.71
N ILE A 43 -21.80 -5.08 11.44
CA ILE A 43 -22.67 -4.13 10.75
C ILE A 43 -22.02 -3.77 9.41
N PRO A 44 -22.55 -4.26 8.28
CA PRO A 44 -22.09 -3.85 6.96
C PRO A 44 -22.27 -2.34 6.76
N THR A 45 -21.26 -1.69 6.17
CA THR A 45 -21.32 -0.27 5.81
C THR A 45 -21.32 -0.14 4.30
N THR A 46 -22.33 0.51 3.74
CA THR A 46 -22.36 0.85 2.31
C THR A 46 -21.17 1.75 1.97
N ILE A 47 -20.40 1.34 0.97
CA ILE A 47 -19.23 2.06 0.50
C ILE A 47 -19.32 2.24 -1.00
N LYS A 48 -18.92 3.43 -1.47
CA LYS A 48 -18.65 3.60 -2.89
C LYS A 48 -17.38 2.80 -3.22
N PRO A 49 -17.33 2.06 -4.34
CA PRO A 49 -16.09 1.47 -4.82
C PRO A 49 -15.01 2.56 -4.89
N LEU A 50 -13.91 2.33 -4.19
CA LEU A 50 -12.79 3.25 -4.12
C LEU A 50 -11.52 2.46 -4.43
N ARG A 51 -10.70 2.99 -5.33
CA ARG A 51 -9.41 2.41 -5.69
C ARG A 51 -8.34 2.88 -4.71
N LEU A 52 -7.57 1.94 -4.21
CA LEU A 52 -6.44 2.11 -3.33
C LEU A 52 -5.18 1.68 -4.08
N SER A 53 -4.14 2.50 -4.05
CA SER A 53 -2.84 2.13 -4.60
C SER A 53 -1.87 1.88 -3.45
N ALA A 54 -1.20 0.73 -3.49
CA ALA A 54 -0.23 0.32 -2.50
C ALA A 54 1.19 0.51 -3.05
N PHE A 55 2.06 1.05 -2.21
CA PHE A 55 3.47 1.27 -2.50
C PHE A 55 4.32 0.74 -1.34
N THR A 56 5.54 0.28 -1.61
CA THR A 56 6.46 -0.17 -0.59
C THR A 56 7.89 0.25 -0.90
N ASP A 57 8.64 0.57 0.15
CA ASP A 57 10.09 0.76 0.14
C ASP A 57 10.84 -0.47 0.70
N GLY A 58 10.08 -1.51 1.11
CA GLY A 58 10.60 -2.73 1.75
C GLY A 58 10.52 -2.72 3.27
N ILE A 59 10.30 -1.57 3.89
CA ILE A 59 10.22 -1.36 5.35
C ILE A 59 8.82 -0.86 5.74
N SER A 60 8.20 -0.07 4.89
CA SER A 60 6.90 0.56 5.06
C SER A 60 6.02 0.30 3.84
N VAL A 61 4.71 0.26 4.07
CA VAL A 61 3.70 0.28 3.03
C VAL A 61 2.94 1.60 3.08
N ARG A 62 2.83 2.28 1.94
CA ARG A 62 1.98 3.46 1.75
C ARG A 62 0.73 3.07 0.98
N ILE A 63 -0.43 3.45 1.51
CA ILE A 63 -1.72 3.27 0.84
C ILE A 63 -2.28 4.65 0.51
N SER A 64 -2.43 4.95 -0.77
CA SER A 64 -3.09 6.16 -1.25
C SER A 64 -4.45 5.83 -1.86
N THR A 65 -5.32 6.83 -1.90
CA THR A 65 -6.52 6.81 -2.74
C THR A 65 -6.16 7.34 -4.12
N GLU A 66 -6.85 6.84 -5.16
CA GLU A 66 -6.63 7.25 -6.56
C GLU A 66 -6.51 8.78 -6.71
N GLY A 67 -5.39 9.23 -7.30
CA GLY A 67 -5.12 10.64 -7.58
C GLY A 67 -4.54 11.46 -6.41
N VAL A 68 -4.35 10.89 -5.22
CA VAL A 68 -3.88 11.64 -4.04
C VAL A 68 -2.73 10.91 -3.32
N VAL A 69 -1.53 10.94 -3.90
CA VAL A 69 -0.34 10.28 -3.33
C VAL A 69 0.13 10.98 -2.05
N ASP A 70 0.00 12.30 -1.97
CA ASP A 70 0.46 13.11 -0.83
C ASP A 70 -0.31 12.87 0.47
N GLN A 71 -1.48 12.21 0.41
CA GLN A 71 -2.29 11.84 1.57
C GLN A 71 -2.21 10.34 1.89
N ALA A 72 -1.14 9.66 1.44
CA ALA A 72 -0.96 8.25 1.72
C ALA A 72 -0.91 7.97 3.24
N SER A 73 -1.63 6.92 3.65
CA SER A 73 -1.47 6.34 4.98
C SER A 73 -0.27 5.41 4.97
N GLU A 74 0.70 5.68 5.84
CA GLU A 74 1.91 4.86 5.98
C GLU A 74 1.77 3.83 7.11
N TYR A 75 2.24 2.61 6.84
CA TYR A 75 2.20 1.46 7.73
C TYR A 75 3.59 0.83 7.81
N GLN A 76 4.14 0.73 9.01
CA GLN A 76 5.43 0.07 9.26
C GLN A 76 5.27 -1.45 9.19
N ILE A 77 6.04 -2.12 8.33
CA ILE A 77 6.07 -3.58 8.23
C ILE A 77 6.70 -4.15 9.50
N TYR A 78 6.02 -5.11 10.12
CA TYR A 78 6.54 -5.85 11.28
C TYR A 78 6.70 -7.35 11.00
N ARG A 79 6.07 -7.89 9.95
CA ARG A 79 6.25 -9.26 9.46
C ARG A 79 6.10 -9.33 7.95
N SER A 80 6.93 -10.14 7.31
CA SER A 80 6.95 -10.37 5.86
C SER A 80 7.02 -11.86 5.48
N ASP A 81 6.85 -12.75 6.47
CA ASP A 81 6.88 -14.21 6.29
C ASP A 81 5.55 -14.80 5.78
N GLY A 82 4.58 -13.94 5.46
CA GLY A 82 3.31 -14.31 4.87
C GLY A 82 2.09 -14.05 5.76
N ILE A 83 0.93 -14.44 5.22
CA ILE A 83 -0.40 -14.23 5.80
C ILE A 83 -1.09 -15.58 5.90
N GLY A 84 -1.52 -15.94 7.11
CA GLY A 84 -2.40 -17.09 7.31
C GLY A 84 -3.76 -16.86 6.66
N ARG A 85 -4.18 -17.76 5.78
CA ARG A 85 -5.46 -17.73 5.06
C ARG A 85 -6.13 -19.10 5.17
N GLN A 86 -7.44 -19.10 5.36
CA GLN A 86 -8.27 -20.29 5.21
C GLN A 86 -9.15 -20.09 3.98
N ARG A 87 -9.07 -21.01 3.02
CA ARG A 87 -9.83 -20.91 1.75
C ARG A 87 -11.32 -21.20 1.93
N SER A 88 -11.66 -22.03 2.91
CA SER A 88 -13.02 -22.40 3.28
C SER A 88 -13.18 -22.39 4.80
N SER A 89 -14.41 -22.20 5.28
CA SER A 89 -14.74 -22.36 6.69
C SER A 89 -14.32 -23.75 7.17
N GLY A 90 -13.46 -23.80 8.21
CA GLY A 90 -12.91 -25.06 8.74
C GLY A 90 -11.82 -25.73 7.88
N GLY A 91 -11.37 -25.09 6.79
CA GLY A 91 -10.28 -25.61 5.97
C GLY A 91 -8.89 -25.46 6.61
N ALA A 92 -7.89 -26.12 6.02
CA ALA A 92 -6.51 -25.99 6.45
C ALA A 92 -6.03 -24.52 6.37
N LEU A 93 -5.25 -24.11 7.37
CA LEU A 93 -4.58 -22.82 7.36
C LEU A 93 -3.39 -22.89 6.41
N GLU A 94 -3.48 -22.17 5.29
CA GLU A 94 -2.37 -21.96 4.36
C GLU A 94 -1.66 -20.63 4.67
N VAL A 95 -0.34 -20.57 4.51
CA VAL A 95 0.41 -19.31 4.57
C VAL A 95 0.66 -18.84 3.15
N VAL A 96 0.14 -17.68 2.79
CA VAL A 96 0.35 -17.07 1.48
C VAL A 96 1.37 -15.93 1.55
N PRO A 97 2.15 -15.69 0.49
CA PRO A 97 3.07 -14.56 0.43
C PRO A 97 2.35 -13.23 0.69
N GLY A 98 2.94 -12.39 1.54
CA GLY A 98 2.37 -11.12 1.92
C GLY A 98 3.05 -10.49 3.12
N VAL A 99 2.64 -9.27 3.45
CA VAL A 99 3.20 -8.48 4.54
C VAL A 99 2.12 -8.07 5.54
N GLN A 100 2.54 -7.98 6.79
CA GLN A 100 1.76 -7.42 7.87
C GLN A 100 2.43 -6.15 8.35
N ALA A 101 1.64 -5.08 8.43
CA ALA A 101 2.12 -3.76 8.82
C ALA A 101 1.16 -3.09 9.79
N THR A 102 1.65 -2.10 10.53
CA THR A 102 0.81 -1.31 11.46
C THR A 102 1.02 0.18 11.28
N SER A 103 0.01 0.95 11.62
CA SER A 103 0.08 2.40 11.70
C SER A 103 -0.53 2.86 13.02
N LYS A 104 0.10 3.81 13.69
CA LYS A 104 -0.43 4.47 14.89
C LYS A 104 -0.34 5.97 14.68
N LYS A 105 -1.46 6.61 14.38
CA LYS A 105 -1.53 8.05 14.10
C LYS A 105 -2.81 8.65 14.68
N GLY A 106 -2.69 9.78 15.37
CA GLY A 106 -3.85 10.53 15.91
C GLY A 106 -4.75 9.70 16.83
N GLY A 107 -4.16 8.85 17.68
CA GLY A 107 -4.93 7.98 18.59
C GLY A 107 -5.65 6.82 17.90
N VAL A 108 -5.42 6.58 16.61
CA VAL A 108 -5.99 5.45 15.86
C VAL A 108 -4.89 4.44 15.59
N PHE A 109 -5.14 3.18 15.97
CA PHE A 109 -4.29 2.06 15.60
C PHE A 109 -4.88 1.35 14.37
N ARG A 110 -4.04 1.01 13.40
CA ARG A 110 -4.45 0.28 12.20
C ARG A 110 -3.50 -0.87 11.95
N GLN A 111 -4.06 -2.02 11.58
CA GLN A 111 -3.31 -3.17 11.11
C GLN A 111 -3.62 -3.39 9.64
N LEU A 112 -2.58 -3.58 8.84
CA LEU A 112 -2.62 -3.90 7.43
C LEU A 112 -2.21 -5.35 7.22
N ARG A 113 -2.96 -6.07 6.39
CA ARG A 113 -2.55 -7.33 5.78
C ARG A 113 -2.61 -7.15 4.27
N LEU A 114 -1.49 -7.41 3.61
CA LEU A 114 -1.36 -7.21 2.17
C LEU A 114 -0.79 -8.47 1.52
N THR A 115 -1.46 -8.94 0.48
CA THR A 115 -1.02 -10.04 -0.40
C THR A 115 -1.13 -9.56 -1.86
N ALA A 116 -0.75 -10.40 -2.82
CA ALA A 116 -0.94 -10.11 -4.24
C ALA A 116 -2.41 -9.88 -4.61
N ASP A 117 -3.34 -10.57 -3.95
CA ASP A 117 -4.74 -10.61 -4.35
C ASP A 117 -5.64 -9.71 -3.49
N THR A 118 -5.23 -9.44 -2.25
CA THR A 118 -6.09 -8.80 -1.25
C THR A 118 -5.35 -7.83 -0.35
N LEU A 119 -6.04 -6.78 0.04
CA LEU A 119 -5.65 -5.80 1.04
C LEU A 119 -6.72 -5.73 2.12
N THR A 120 -6.34 -5.89 3.39
CA THR A 120 -7.23 -5.72 4.54
C THR A 120 -6.66 -4.70 5.50
N ILE A 121 -7.46 -3.70 5.87
CA ILE A 121 -7.14 -2.73 6.91
C ILE A 121 -8.13 -2.89 8.06
N THR A 122 -7.63 -3.28 9.22
CA THR A 122 -8.37 -3.29 10.48
C THR A 122 -8.04 -2.02 11.25
N THR A 123 -9.02 -1.19 11.54
CA THR A 123 -8.88 0.08 12.25
C THR A 123 -9.50 -0.01 13.64
N PHE A 124 -8.74 0.39 14.64
CA PHE A 124 -9.10 0.50 16.04
C PHE A 124 -9.03 1.99 16.45
N PRO A 125 -10.15 2.72 16.44
CA PRO A 125 -10.20 4.11 16.86
C PRO A 125 -10.03 4.19 18.39
N GLY A 126 -9.17 5.09 18.88
CA GLY A 126 -8.83 5.16 20.32
C GLY A 126 -9.98 5.53 21.27
N VAL A 127 -11.05 6.14 20.76
CA VAL A 127 -12.22 6.58 21.56
C VAL A 127 -13.50 5.81 21.20
N SER A 128 -13.40 4.76 20.37
CA SER A 128 -14.57 4.00 19.91
C SER A 128 -14.50 2.56 20.39
N ASN A 129 -15.64 2.02 20.82
CA ASN A 129 -15.81 0.58 21.04
C ASN A 129 -16.03 -0.21 19.73
N GLN A 130 -15.77 0.41 18.58
CA GLN A 130 -15.96 -0.17 17.26
C GLN A 130 -14.62 -0.53 16.63
N THR A 131 -14.55 -1.69 16.00
CA THR A 131 -13.46 -2.06 15.09
C THR A 131 -13.97 -1.97 13.67
N ILE A 132 -13.22 -1.33 12.77
CA ILE A 132 -13.62 -1.16 11.37
C ILE A 132 -12.70 -2.02 10.49
N ILE A 133 -13.26 -2.99 9.79
CA ILE A 133 -12.53 -3.84 8.86
C ILE A 133 -12.87 -3.41 7.44
N THR A 134 -11.85 -3.02 6.68
CA THR A 134 -11.96 -2.66 5.27
C THR A 134 -11.25 -3.73 4.46
N TYR A 135 -11.97 -4.34 3.53
CA TYR A 135 -11.47 -5.41 2.67
C TYR A 135 -11.51 -4.96 1.21
N ALA A 136 -10.37 -5.09 0.55
CA ALA A 136 -10.17 -4.75 -0.84
C ALA A 136 -9.55 -5.93 -1.58
N VAL A 137 -9.91 -6.06 -2.84
CA VAL A 137 -9.40 -7.08 -3.78
C VAL A 137 -8.61 -6.39 -4.87
N VAL A 138 -7.67 -7.10 -5.48
CA VAL A 138 -6.91 -6.60 -6.62
C VAL A 138 -7.85 -5.98 -7.65
N ALA A 139 -7.52 -4.78 -8.09
CA ALA A 139 -8.31 -4.03 -9.03
C ALA A 139 -8.05 -4.55 -10.45
N PRO A 140 -9.08 -4.71 -11.30
CA PRO A 140 -8.85 -4.93 -12.72
C PRO A 140 -8.08 -3.73 -13.31
N PRO A 141 -7.29 -3.95 -14.38
CA PRO A 141 -6.59 -2.87 -15.05
C PRO A 141 -7.57 -1.75 -15.41
N PRO A 142 -7.14 -0.48 -15.37
CA PRO A 142 -7.98 0.63 -15.78
C PRO A 142 -8.54 0.36 -17.19
N LYS A 143 -9.83 0.63 -17.41
CA LYS A 143 -10.36 0.58 -18.78
C LYS A 143 -9.57 1.58 -19.62
N ALA A 144 -8.93 1.11 -20.69
CA ALA A 144 -8.24 2.00 -21.63
C ALA A 144 -9.22 3.09 -22.10
N VAL A 145 -8.83 4.35 -21.94
CA VAL A 145 -9.55 5.45 -22.59
C VAL A 145 -9.36 5.25 -24.09
N PRO A 146 -10.43 5.18 -24.90
CA PRO A 146 -10.29 5.10 -26.36
C PRO A 146 -9.43 6.28 -26.81
N ALA A 147 -8.36 6.01 -27.55
CA ALA A 147 -7.55 7.08 -28.13
C ALA A 147 -8.49 8.01 -28.92
N PRO A 148 -8.33 9.34 -28.81
CA PRO A 148 -9.09 10.26 -29.64
C PRO A 148 -8.87 9.84 -31.10
N LYS A 149 -9.96 9.64 -31.84
CA LYS A 149 -9.88 9.37 -33.28
C LYS A 149 -9.00 10.46 -33.89
N PRO A 150 -8.02 10.13 -34.75
CA PRO A 150 -7.26 11.13 -35.47
C PRO A 150 -8.25 12.06 -36.15
N THR A 151 -8.19 13.35 -35.81
CA THR A 151 -8.96 14.37 -36.51
C THR A 151 -8.49 14.34 -37.96
N GLU A 152 -9.38 13.93 -38.86
CA GLU A 152 -9.13 14.01 -40.30
C GLU A 152 -8.78 15.48 -40.61
N PRO A 153 -7.65 15.75 -41.28
CA PRO A 153 -7.26 17.12 -41.56
C PRO A 153 -8.35 17.78 -42.40
N ASP A 154 -8.87 18.90 -41.90
CA ASP A 154 -9.88 19.69 -42.57
C ASP A 154 -9.36 20.07 -43.98
N PRO A 155 -9.97 19.56 -45.07
CA PRO A 155 -9.51 19.82 -46.43
C PRO A 155 -9.72 21.29 -46.86
N THR A 156 -10.33 22.11 -46.00
CA THR A 156 -10.62 23.52 -46.29
C THR A 156 -9.56 24.51 -45.82
N ALA A 157 -8.42 24.06 -45.27
CA ALA A 157 -7.27 24.91 -44.95
C ALA A 157 -6.58 25.40 -46.24
N LYS A 158 -7.26 26.28 -47.00
CA LYS A 158 -6.68 27.05 -48.10
C LYS A 158 -5.61 27.97 -47.52
N LEU A 159 -4.41 27.86 -48.09
CA LEU A 159 -3.34 28.84 -47.99
C LEU A 159 -3.89 30.23 -48.32
N ALA A 160 -3.87 31.13 -47.33
CA ALA A 160 -4.06 32.55 -47.60
C ALA A 160 -2.81 33.10 -48.34
N PRO A 161 -2.98 34.02 -49.30
CA PRO A 161 -1.91 34.58 -50.12
C PRO A 161 -0.93 35.45 -49.33
#